data_AF-A0A519UX06-F1
#
_entry.id   AF-A0A519UX06-F1
#
_cell.length_a   1.000
_cell.length_b   1.000
_cell.length_c   1.000
_cell.angle_alpha   90.00
_cell.angle_beta   90.00
_cell.angle_gamma   90.00
#
_symmetry.space_group_name_H-M   'P 1'
#
loop_
_entity.id
_entity.type
_entity.pdbx_description
1 polymer ?
#
loop_
_entity_poly.entity_id
_entity_poly.type
_entity_poly.pdbx_seq_one_letter_code
_entity_poly.pdbx_strand_id
1 'polypeptide(L)'
;LETGELADRKFFAKRYKDALWIQYAFILNFWMDDDSDGFEKTDEAIEKGIQVTFDLFQRSPIDNLFEYGKFLTQHGKLKEKMGF
;
A
#
# COMPACT_ATOMS: atom_id res chain seq x y z
N LEU A 1 2.29 -1.50 -26.08
CA LEU A 1 2.27 -0.74 -24.82
C LEU A 1 1.05 0.16 -24.86
N GLU A 2 -0.10 -0.36 -24.43
CA GLU A 2 -1.37 0.36 -24.48
C GLU A 2 -1.41 1.43 -23.39
N THR A 3 -1.32 2.69 -23.83
CA THR A 3 -1.41 3.92 -23.02
C THR A 3 -2.87 4.25 -22.66
N GLY A 4 -3.63 3.25 -22.20
CA GLY A 4 -5.09 3.33 -22.07
C GLY A 4 -5.66 3.56 -20.68
N GLU A 5 -4.94 3.22 -19.60
CA GLU A 5 -5.50 3.33 -18.24
C GLU A 5 -4.47 3.78 -17.20
N LEU A 6 -3.83 4.92 -17.44
CA LEU A 6 -3.33 5.70 -16.31
C LEU A 6 -4.54 6.38 -15.67
N ALA A 7 -5.28 5.60 -14.87
CA ALA A 7 -6.26 6.10 -13.92
C ALA A 7 -5.68 7.37 -13.30
N ASP A 8 -6.41 8.49 -13.36
CA ASP A 8 -5.93 9.80 -12.91
C ASP A 8 -5.45 9.70 -11.44
N ARG A 9 -4.13 9.46 -11.26
CA ARG A 9 -3.51 9.10 -9.97
C ARG A 9 -3.34 10.31 -9.06
N LYS A 10 -3.98 11.44 -9.33
CA LYS A 10 -3.77 12.68 -8.57
C LYS A 10 -4.08 12.55 -7.09
N PHE A 11 -5.05 11.73 -6.70
CA PHE A 11 -5.41 11.56 -5.29
C PHE A 11 -4.49 10.61 -4.53
N PHE A 12 -3.89 9.64 -5.22
CA PHE A 12 -3.14 8.54 -4.60
C PHE A 12 -1.63 8.63 -4.80
N ALA A 13 -1.14 9.39 -5.78
CA ALA A 13 0.29 9.63 -6.02
C ALA A 13 1.03 10.11 -4.77
N LYS A 14 0.36 10.93 -3.93
CA LYS A 14 0.95 11.42 -2.68
C LYS A 14 1.14 10.30 -1.65
N ARG A 15 0.18 9.39 -1.50
CA ARG A 15 0.26 8.30 -0.50
C ARG A 15 1.18 7.17 -0.94
N TYR A 16 1.27 6.91 -2.25
CA TYR A 16 2.24 5.94 -2.79
C TYR A 16 3.68 6.36 -2.53
N LYS A 17 3.98 7.66 -2.67
CA LYS A 17 5.30 8.20 -2.32
C LYS A 17 5.64 7.92 -0.84
N ASP A 18 4.70 8.17 0.07
CA ASP A 18 4.93 7.96 1.51
C ASP A 18 5.16 6.48 1.82
N ALA A 19 4.39 5.57 1.22
CA ALA A 19 4.58 4.12 1.38
C ALA A 19 5.95 3.65 0.85
N LEU A 20 6.43 4.20 -0.27
CA LEU A 20 7.76 3.88 -0.80
C LEU A 20 8.88 4.36 0.12
N TRP A 21 8.74 5.53 0.76
CA TRP A 21 9.72 6.00 1.74
C TRP A 21 9.75 5.13 2.99
N ILE A 22 8.59 4.64 3.44
CA ILE A 22 8.50 3.67 4.54
C ILE A 22 9.16 2.35 4.15
N GLN A 23 8.86 1.81 2.96
CA GLN A 23 9.48 0.58 2.45
C GLN A 23 11.00 0.71 2.33
N TYR A 24 11.48 1.87 1.84
CA TYR A 24 12.90 2.16 1.75
C TYR A 24 13.57 2.23 3.13
N ALA A 25 12.97 2.94 4.08
CA ALA A 25 13.49 3.01 5.45
C ALA A 25 13.49 1.63 6.14
N PHE A 26 12.47 0.81 5.89
CA PHE A 26 12.41 -0.57 6.36
C PHE A 26 13.57 -1.40 5.81
N ILE A 27 13.82 -1.37 4.49
CA ILE A 27 14.93 -2.14 3.88
C ILE A 27 16.27 -1.68 4.45
N LEU A 28 16.50 -0.38 4.58
CA LEU A 28 17.75 0.14 5.18
C LEU A 28 17.92 -0.33 6.63
N ASN A 29 16.85 -0.30 7.44
CA ASN A 29 16.92 -0.79 8.81
C ASN A 29 17.18 -2.29 8.86
N PHE A 30 16.49 -3.07 8.02
CA PHE A 30 16.66 -4.51 7.95
C PHE A 30 18.10 -4.88 7.55
N TRP A 31 18.64 -4.19 6.55
CA TRP A 31 20.00 -4.40 6.06
C TRP A 31 21.07 -4.14 7.13
N MET A 32 20.86 -3.13 7.99
CA MET A 32 21.80 -2.84 9.08
C MET A 32 21.91 -3.96 10.12
N ASP A 33 20.86 -4.78 10.25
CA ASP A 33 20.76 -5.85 11.26
C ASP A 33 20.91 -7.26 10.64
N ASP A 34 21.22 -7.36 9.34
CA ASP A 34 21.29 -8.64 8.64
C ASP A 34 22.70 -9.25 8.68
N ASP A 35 22.88 -10.19 9.60
CA ASP A 35 24.11 -10.99 9.75
C ASP A 35 24.09 -12.32 8.96
N SER A 36 23.17 -12.48 7.99
CA SER A 36 23.13 -13.70 7.15
C SER A 36 24.29 -13.74 6.15
N ASP A 37 24.64 -14.95 5.69
CA ASP A 37 25.74 -15.14 4.76
C ASP A 37 25.47 -14.37 3.46
N GLY A 38 26.29 -13.35 3.21
CA GLY A 38 26.14 -12.50 2.03
C GLY A 38 24.86 -11.65 2.00
N PHE A 39 24.20 -11.43 3.15
CA PHE A 39 22.96 -10.64 3.26
C PHE A 39 21.75 -11.25 2.52
N GLU A 40 21.69 -12.58 2.41
CA GLU A 40 20.61 -13.29 1.70
C GLU A 40 19.19 -12.94 2.22
N LYS A 41 19.06 -12.57 3.50
CA LYS A 41 17.77 -12.17 4.07
C LYS A 41 17.36 -10.77 3.61
N THR A 42 18.30 -9.87 3.39
CA THR A 42 18.04 -8.54 2.81
C THR A 42 17.53 -8.70 1.39
N ASP A 43 18.12 -9.60 0.60
CA ASP A 43 17.64 -9.92 -0.74
C ASP A 43 16.20 -10.47 -0.71
N GLU A 44 15.90 -11.41 0.20
CA GLU A 44 14.55 -11.93 0.41
C GLU A 44 13.57 -10.82 0.85
N ALA A 45 13.99 -9.91 1.73
CA ALA A 45 13.19 -8.78 2.19
C ALA A 45 12.87 -7.80 1.05
N ILE A 46 13.80 -7.58 0.12
CA ILE A 46 13.58 -6.78 -1.08
C ILE A 46 12.58 -7.45 -2.01
N GLU A 47 12.75 -8.75 -2.30
CA GLU A 47 11.86 -9.50 -3.19
C GLU A 47 10.42 -9.48 -2.67
N LYS A 48 10.21 -9.88 -1.41
CA LYS A 48 8.88 -9.87 -0.79
C LYS A 48 8.32 -8.45 -0.67
N GLY A 49 9.16 -7.49 -0.29
CA GLY A 49 8.76 -6.09 -0.11
C GLY A 49 8.27 -5.45 -1.40
N ILE A 50 8.95 -5.71 -2.52
CA ILE A 50 8.54 -5.25 -3.84
C ILE A 50 7.21 -5.90 -4.25
N GLN A 51 7.07 -7.22 -4.06
CA GLN A 51 5.83 -7.91 -4.40
C GLN A 51 4.63 -7.34 -3.63
N VAL A 52 4.75 -7.16 -2.31
CA VAL A 52 3.72 -6.51 -1.48
C VAL A 52 3.40 -5.10 -1.95
N THR A 53 4.43 -4.32 -2.29
CA THR A 53 4.25 -2.95 -2.80
C THR A 53 3.46 -2.93 -4.10
N PHE A 54 3.76 -3.84 -5.04
CA PHE A 54 3.01 -3.95 -6.29
C PHE A 54 1.57 -4.40 -6.07
N ASP A 55 1.34 -5.38 -5.21
CA ASP A 55 -0.01 -5.85 -4.88
C ASP A 55 -0.86 -4.71 -4.29
N LEU A 56 -0.29 -3.91 -3.40
CA LEU A 56 -0.96 -2.72 -2.84
C LEU A 56 -1.21 -1.62 -3.88
N PHE A 57 -0.38 -1.53 -4.92
CA PHE A 57 -0.53 -0.53 -5.98
C PHE A 57 -1.51 -0.94 -7.08
N GLN A 58 -1.91 -2.21 -7.11
CA GLN A 58 -3.01 -2.64 -7.98
C GLN A 58 -4.31 -2.01 -7.48
N ARG A 59 -5.23 -1.67 -8.41
CA ARG A 59 -6.53 -1.04 -8.07
C ARG A 59 -7.29 -1.82 -6.98
N SER A 60 -7.16 -3.15 -6.97
CA SER A 60 -8.06 -4.00 -6.19
C SER A 60 -8.02 -3.77 -4.67
N PRO A 61 -6.88 -3.80 -3.95
CA PRO A 61 -6.94 -3.87 -2.50
C PRO A 61 -7.35 -2.56 -1.82
N ILE A 62 -6.81 -1.43 -2.28
CA ILE A 62 -7.10 -0.12 -1.67
C ILE A 62 -8.49 0.38 -2.06
N ASP A 63 -8.90 0.19 -3.31
CA ASP A 63 -10.25 0.57 -3.75
C ASP A 63 -11.30 -0.26 -3.01
N ASN A 64 -11.09 -1.58 -2.85
CA ASN A 64 -11.97 -2.44 -2.06
C ASN A 64 -12.07 -2.00 -0.59
N LEU A 65 -10.96 -1.60 0.04
CA LEU A 65 -10.97 -1.09 1.42
C LEU A 65 -11.74 0.23 1.54
N PHE A 66 -11.60 1.11 0.55
CA PHE A 66 -12.33 2.38 0.52
C PHE A 66 -13.83 2.18 0.26
N GLU A 67 -14.18 1.33 -0.69
CA GLU A 67 -15.57 0.93 -0.97
C GLU A 67 -16.21 0.28 0.26
N TYR A 68 -15.47 -0.59 0.97
CA TYR A 68 -15.92 -1.16 2.22
C TYR A 68 -16.11 -0.11 3.32
N GLY A 69 -15.20 0.86 3.44
CA GLY A 69 -15.37 2.00 4.35
C GLY A 69 -16.60 2.85 4.03
N LYS A 70 -16.86 3.09 2.73
CA LYS A 70 -18.07 3.75 2.25
C LYS A 70 -19.32 2.93 2.58
N PHE A 71 -19.28 1.62 2.38
CA PHE A 71 -20.37 0.72 2.77
C PHE A 71 -20.64 0.78 4.28
N LEU A 72 -19.61 0.71 5.13
CA LEU A 72 -19.75 0.79 6.58
C LEU A 72 -20.31 2.14 7.06
N THR A 73 -19.99 3.24 6.38
CA THR A 73 -20.53 4.56 6.73
C THR A 73 -21.98 4.74 6.26
N GLN A 74 -22.35 4.14 5.13
CA GLN A 74 -23.71 4.19 4.57
C GLN A 74 -24.69 3.24 5.28
N HIS A 75 -24.22 2.05 5.65
CA HIS A 75 -25.04 0.98 6.25
C HIS A 75 -24.78 0.76 7.74
N GLY A 76 -23.68 1.28 8.27
CA GLY A 76 -23.46 1.32 9.71
C GLY A 76 -24.37 2.36 10.36
N LYS A 77 -24.81 2.07 11.59
CA LYS A 77 -25.65 2.92 12.44
C LYS A 77 -25.07 4.32 12.76
N LEU A 78 -23.97 4.71 12.13
CA LEU A 78 -23.36 6.04 12.23
C LEU A 78 -24.29 7.14 11.72
N LYS A 79 -25.03 6.90 10.64
CA LYS A 79 -26.00 7.86 10.11
C LYS A 79 -27.20 8.05 11.05
N GLU A 80 -27.66 6.96 11.66
CA GLU A 80 -28.80 6.93 12.61
C GLU A 80 -28.48 7.69 13.92
N LYS A 81 -27.20 7.75 14.33
CA LYS A 81 -26.75 8.43 15.55
C LYS A 81 -26.44 9.93 15.35
N MET A 82 -26.39 10.42 14.11
CA MET A 82 -26.01 11.81 13.75
C MET A 82 -27.18 12.71 13.33
N GLY A 83 -28.43 12.20 13.31
CA GLY A 83 -29.63 13.05 13.24
C GLY A 83 -29.82 13.85 11.94
N PHE A 84 -29.61 13.23 10.77
CA PHE A 84 -30.12 13.72 9.49
C PHE A 84 -31.01 12.67 8.82
#